data_AF-A0A838DBX9-F1
#
_entry.id   AF-A0A838DBX9-F1
#
_cell.length_a   1.000
_cell.length_b   1.000
_cell.length_c   1.000
_cell.angle_alpha   90.00
_cell.angle_beta   90.00
_cell.angle_gamma   90.00
#
_symmetry.space_group_name_H-M   'P 1'
#
loop_
_entity.id
_entity.type
_entity.pdbx_description
1 polymer ?
#
loop_
_entity_poly.entity_id
_entity_poly.type
_entity_poly.pdbx_seq_one_letter_code
_entity_poly.pdbx_strand_id
1 'polypeptide(L)'
;MENLISIYRYWRTLPRNGNPLHEYFLAHNLGILEAARLPLLRYLISRTYFGGFDMDRFSFIGTMEHYSADVRRLSKIIGRPLPEMRQNVTAEVREAGAAGGVSDLTSGSKINSALYELLRDDIAFYERTLELPAAQRGE
;
A
#
# COMPACT_ATOMS: atom_id res chain seq x y z
N MET A 1 2.70 4.12 -4.25
CA MET A 1 4.17 3.87 -4.22
C MET A 1 4.63 3.24 -2.90
N GLU A 2 4.20 3.75 -1.76
CA GLU A 2 4.63 3.29 -0.43
C GLU A 2 4.45 1.78 -0.21
N ASN A 3 3.34 1.20 -0.68
CA ASN A 3 3.10 -0.25 -0.61
C ASN A 3 4.22 -1.07 -1.27
N LEU A 4 4.69 -0.67 -2.45
CA LEU A 4 5.79 -1.37 -3.13
C LEU A 4 7.08 -1.30 -2.30
N ILE A 5 7.40 -0.11 -1.78
CA ILE A 5 8.62 0.10 -0.98
C ILE A 5 8.57 -0.73 0.31
N SER A 6 7.41 -0.75 0.97
CA SER A 6 7.15 -1.56 2.16
C SER A 6 7.36 -3.05 1.87
N ILE A 7 6.74 -3.58 0.80
CA ILE A 7 6.91 -4.97 0.37
C ILE A 7 8.36 -5.27 0.03
N TYR A 8 9.03 -4.41 -0.74
CA TYR A 8 10.42 -4.58 -1.14
C TYR A 8 11.33 -4.72 0.08
N ARG A 9 11.19 -3.83 1.08
CA ARG A 9 11.97 -3.90 2.32
C ARG A 9 11.63 -5.15 3.13
N TYR A 10 10.35 -5.45 3.28
CA TYR A 10 9.90 -6.61 4.04
C TYR A 10 10.43 -7.92 3.44
N TRP A 11 10.29 -8.13 2.12
CA TRP A 11 10.74 -9.34 1.43
C TRP A 11 12.24 -9.57 1.51
N ARG A 12 13.05 -8.51 1.65
CA ARG A 12 14.50 -8.66 1.90
C ARG A 12 14.84 -9.17 3.29
N THR A 13 13.95 -8.98 4.26
CA THR A 13 14.16 -9.43 5.65
C THR A 13 13.49 -10.77 5.94
N LEU A 14 12.52 -11.15 5.12
CA LEU A 14 11.73 -12.36 5.29
C LEU A 14 12.53 -13.60 4.84
N PRO A 15 12.68 -14.64 5.69
CA PRO A 15 13.23 -15.91 5.25
C PRO A 15 12.39 -16.54 4.13
N ARG A 16 13.04 -17.37 3.32
CA ARG A 16 12.39 -18.20 2.31
C ARG A 16 11.21 -18.96 2.91
N ASN A 17 10.05 -18.82 2.29
CA ASN A 17 8.79 -19.38 2.77
C ASN A 17 8.06 -20.21 1.70
N GLY A 18 8.70 -20.47 0.55
CA GLY A 18 8.12 -21.26 -0.53
C GLY A 18 7.12 -20.49 -1.42
N ASN A 19 6.90 -19.19 -1.22
CA ASN A 19 6.14 -18.36 -2.15
C ASN A 19 6.94 -18.17 -3.45
N PRO A 20 6.47 -18.63 -4.62
CA PRO A 20 7.26 -18.60 -5.85
C PRO A 20 7.72 -17.21 -6.29
N LEU A 21 6.92 -16.18 -6.01
CA LEU A 21 7.25 -14.79 -6.35
C LEU A 21 8.35 -14.24 -5.42
N HIS A 22 8.28 -14.57 -4.13
CA HIS A 22 9.31 -14.20 -3.16
C HIS A 22 10.62 -14.95 -3.42
N GLU A 23 10.54 -16.25 -3.74
CA GLU A 23 11.70 -17.05 -4.14
C GLU A 23 12.35 -16.48 -5.40
N TYR A 24 11.56 -16.11 -6.42
CA TYR A 24 12.07 -15.47 -7.63
C TYR A 24 12.76 -14.13 -7.31
N PHE A 25 12.14 -13.30 -6.46
CA PHE A 25 12.69 -12.03 -6.01
C PHE A 25 14.06 -12.20 -5.33
N LEU A 26 14.19 -13.18 -4.41
CA LEU A 26 15.43 -13.46 -3.70
C LEU A 26 16.48 -14.11 -4.60
N ALA A 27 16.10 -15.08 -5.44
CA ALA A 27 17.02 -15.82 -6.31
C ALA A 27 17.69 -14.92 -7.35
N HIS A 28 16.98 -13.90 -7.84
CA HIS A 28 17.49 -12.95 -8.82
C HIS A 28 18.01 -11.64 -8.20
N ASN A 29 17.99 -11.52 -6.86
CA ASN A 29 18.42 -10.32 -6.14
C ASN A 29 17.83 -9.02 -6.73
N LEU A 30 16.52 -9.02 -6.97
CA LEU A 30 15.87 -7.93 -7.69
C LEU A 30 16.03 -6.60 -6.94
N GLY A 31 16.43 -5.56 -7.65
CA GLY A 31 16.34 -4.18 -7.21
C GLY A 31 14.90 -3.65 -7.24
N ILE A 32 14.65 -2.50 -6.62
CA ILE A 32 13.30 -1.94 -6.48
C ILE A 32 12.60 -1.67 -7.83
N LEU A 33 13.35 -1.22 -8.85
CA LEU A 33 12.81 -0.98 -10.19
C LEU A 33 12.46 -2.29 -10.91
N GLU A 34 13.18 -3.38 -10.63
CA GLU A 34 12.91 -4.69 -11.22
C GLU A 34 11.72 -5.35 -10.51
N ALA A 35 11.64 -5.22 -9.19
CA ALA A 35 10.46 -5.60 -8.41
C ALA A 35 9.20 -4.84 -8.90
N ALA A 36 9.32 -3.53 -9.16
CA ALA A 36 8.23 -2.71 -9.73
C ALA A 36 7.75 -3.17 -11.12
N ARG A 37 8.55 -3.95 -11.85
CA ARG A 37 8.18 -4.50 -13.16
C ARG A 37 7.43 -5.82 -13.07
N LEU A 38 7.49 -6.52 -11.93
CA LEU A 38 6.75 -7.76 -11.75
C LEU A 38 5.25 -7.45 -11.80
N PRO A 39 4.46 -8.08 -12.68
CA PRO A 39 3.04 -7.72 -12.85
C PRO A 39 2.24 -7.73 -11.54
N LEU A 40 2.53 -8.68 -10.65
CA LEU A 40 1.86 -8.82 -9.36
C LEU A 40 2.17 -7.69 -8.36
N LEU A 41 3.31 -7.02 -8.51
CA LEU A 41 3.70 -5.86 -7.70
C LEU A 41 3.40 -4.53 -8.39
N ARG A 42 3.49 -4.49 -9.73
CA ARG A 42 3.19 -3.31 -10.53
C ARG A 42 1.73 -2.88 -10.44
N TYR A 43 0.84 -3.87 -10.46
CA TYR A 43 -0.62 -3.66 -10.42
C TYR A 43 -1.21 -4.20 -9.11
N LEU A 44 -0.50 -3.96 -8.00
CA LEU A 44 -0.78 -4.57 -6.71
C LEU A 44 -2.21 -4.28 -6.25
N ILE A 45 -2.62 -3.02 -6.27
CA ILE A 45 -3.95 -2.63 -5.78
C ILE A 45 -4.99 -2.93 -6.85
N SER A 46 -4.86 -2.32 -8.02
CA SER A 46 -5.86 -2.34 -9.08
C SER A 46 -6.18 -3.74 -9.59
N ARG A 47 -5.19 -4.62 -9.76
CA ARG A 47 -5.39 -5.96 -10.35
C ARG A 47 -5.15 -7.09 -9.37
N THR A 48 -4.06 -7.06 -8.61
CA THR A 48 -3.71 -8.18 -7.72
C THR A 48 -4.67 -8.30 -6.53
N TYR A 49 -5.02 -7.19 -5.88
CA TYR A 49 -5.94 -7.20 -4.73
C TYR A 49 -7.40 -7.07 -5.17
N PHE A 50 -7.71 -6.11 -6.03
CA PHE A 50 -9.09 -5.80 -6.38
C PHE A 50 -9.53 -6.34 -7.75
N GLY A 51 -8.65 -6.92 -8.57
CA GLY A 51 -9.06 -7.58 -9.81
C GLY A 51 -9.78 -6.68 -10.82
N GLY A 52 -9.56 -5.36 -10.78
CA GLY A 52 -10.29 -4.38 -11.58
C GLY A 52 -11.70 -4.09 -11.07
N PHE A 53 -12.01 -4.46 -9.83
CA PHE A 53 -13.31 -4.19 -9.22
C PHE A 53 -13.60 -2.70 -9.16
N ASP A 54 -14.88 -2.38 -9.34
CA ASP A 54 -15.41 -1.03 -9.23
C ASP A 54 -15.52 -0.61 -7.76
N MET A 55 -14.58 0.25 -7.34
CA MET A 55 -14.41 0.64 -5.94
C MET A 55 -15.62 1.40 -5.39
N ASP A 56 -16.40 2.07 -6.25
CA ASP A 56 -17.59 2.85 -5.91
C ASP A 56 -18.69 1.98 -5.29
N ARG A 57 -18.61 0.67 -5.52
CA ARG A 57 -19.56 -0.33 -5.00
C ARG A 57 -19.28 -0.71 -3.54
N PHE A 58 -18.15 -0.30 -2.97
CA PHE A 58 -17.89 -0.51 -1.55
C PHE A 58 -18.70 0.49 -0.72
N SER A 59 -19.43 -0.01 0.27
CA SER A 59 -20.15 0.84 1.24
C SER A 59 -19.19 1.60 2.18
N PHE A 60 -17.93 1.18 2.24
CA PHE A 60 -16.90 1.75 3.10
C PHE A 60 -15.52 1.45 2.53
N ILE A 61 -14.67 2.47 2.42
CA ILE A 61 -13.24 2.36 2.15
C ILE A 61 -12.53 3.22 3.19
N GLY A 62 -11.54 2.64 3.88
CA GLY A 62 -10.73 3.32 4.89
C GLY A 62 -9.27 3.47 4.46
N THR A 63 -8.55 4.34 5.17
CA THR A 63 -7.15 4.69 4.91
C THR A 63 -6.32 4.51 6.18
N MET A 64 -5.00 4.34 6.02
CA MET A 64 -4.13 4.14 7.19
C MET A 64 -3.87 5.45 7.94
N GLU A 65 -3.92 6.56 7.22
CA GLU A 65 -3.82 7.94 7.71
C GLU A 65 -4.94 8.25 8.70
N HIS A 66 -6.16 7.78 8.41
CA HIS A 66 -7.36 8.01 9.23
C HIS A 66 -7.81 6.78 10.01
N TYR A 67 -6.95 5.77 10.18
CA TYR A 67 -7.31 4.44 10.69
C TYR A 67 -8.25 4.44 11.91
N SER A 68 -7.94 5.20 12.96
CA SER A 68 -8.78 5.24 14.17
C SER A 68 -10.15 5.87 13.91
N ALA A 69 -10.24 6.90 13.07
CA ALA A 69 -11.52 7.49 12.67
C ALA A 69 -12.33 6.51 11.81
N ASP A 70 -11.65 5.83 10.89
CA ASP A 70 -12.24 4.83 9.99
C ASP A 70 -12.79 3.61 10.74
N VAL A 71 -12.08 3.08 11.74
CA VAL A 71 -12.57 1.98 12.58
C VAL A 71 -13.84 2.39 13.35
N ARG A 72 -13.89 3.62 13.86
CA ARG A 72 -15.11 4.15 14.53
C ARG A 72 -16.27 4.29 13.56
N ARG A 73 -16.04 4.76 12.33
CA ARG A 73 -17.09 4.86 11.31
C ARG A 73 -17.57 3.47 10.88
N LEU A 74 -16.66 2.55 10.62
CA LEU A 74 -17.00 1.17 10.30
C LEU A 74 -17.84 0.53 11.41
N SER A 75 -17.48 0.76 12.67
CA SER A 75 -18.25 0.31 13.84
C SER A 75 -19.71 0.81 13.80
N LYS A 76 -19.93 2.06 13.40
CA LYS A 76 -21.28 2.63 13.23
C LYS A 76 -22.04 1.96 12.07
N ILE A 77 -21.39 1.76 10.92
CA ILE A 77 -21.99 1.14 9.74
C ILE A 77 -22.44 -0.30 10.03
N ILE A 78 -21.62 -1.08 10.74
CA ILE A 78 -21.95 -2.47 11.09
C ILE A 78 -22.88 -2.58 12.32
N GLY A 79 -23.11 -1.46 13.04
CA GLY A 79 -23.92 -1.42 14.25
C GLY A 79 -23.30 -2.14 15.47
N ARG A 80 -21.97 -2.28 15.52
CA ARG A 80 -21.24 -2.97 16.61
C ARG A 80 -19.87 -2.34 16.84
N PRO A 81 -19.38 -2.31 18.09
CA PRO A 81 -18.04 -1.81 18.37
C PRO A 81 -16.97 -2.73 17.78
N LEU A 82 -16.00 -2.17 17.07
CA LEU A 82 -14.79 -2.86 16.64
C LEU A 82 -13.59 -2.46 17.51
N PRO A 83 -12.69 -3.40 17.85
CA PRO A 83 -11.44 -3.06 18.51
C PRO A 83 -10.48 -2.36 17.54
N GLU A 84 -9.79 -1.32 18.00
CA GLU A 84 -8.65 -0.76 17.27
C GLU A 84 -7.41 -1.64 17.50
N MET A 85 -7.00 -2.39 16.48
CA MET A 85 -5.77 -3.19 16.51
C MET A 85 -4.73 -2.58 15.58
N ARG A 86 -3.52 -2.31 16.07
CA ARG A 86 -2.39 -1.82 15.26
C ARG A 86 -1.28 -2.87 15.26
N GLN A 87 -1.13 -3.58 14.15
CA GLN A 87 -0.05 -4.56 13.92
C GLN A 87 0.78 -4.13 12.71
N ASN A 88 2.03 -4.60 12.62
CA ASN A 88 2.96 -4.23 11.54
C ASN A 88 3.11 -2.71 11.35
N VAL A 89 3.10 -1.96 12.44
CA VAL A 89 3.44 -0.53 12.43
C VAL A 89 4.90 -0.43 11.98
N THR A 90 5.13 0.00 10.74
CA THR A 90 6.48 0.27 10.24
C THR A 90 7.18 1.21 11.24
N ALA A 91 8.45 0.95 11.55
CA ALA A 91 9.20 1.76 12.52
C ALA A 91 9.16 3.26 12.18
N GLU A 92 9.02 3.58 10.89
CA GLU A 92 8.83 4.93 10.35
C GLU A 92 7.53 5.60 10.85
N VAL A 93 6.44 4.86 11.10
CA VAL A 93 5.20 5.40 11.69
C VAL A 93 5.33 5.62 13.20
N ARG A 94 6.27 4.94 13.88
CA ARG A 94 6.60 5.22 15.30
C ARG A 94 7.40 6.52 15.48
N GLU A 95 8.17 6.91 14.47
CA GLU A 95 8.95 8.16 14.48
C GLU A 95 8.21 9.34 13.82
N ALA A 96 7.26 9.07 12.91
CA ALA A 96 6.48 10.08 12.18
C ALA A 96 5.36 10.78 12.98
N GLY A 97 5.58 11.03 14.27
CA GLY A 97 5.02 12.21 14.93
C GLY A 97 5.60 13.52 14.36
N ALA A 98 6.65 13.43 13.54
CA ALA A 98 7.21 14.53 12.77
C ALA A 98 7.55 14.03 11.35
N ALA A 99 7.11 14.78 10.34
CA ALA A 99 7.45 14.66 8.92
C ALA A 99 8.71 13.82 8.60
N GLY A 100 8.52 12.63 8.03
CA GLY A 100 9.64 11.73 7.71
C GLY A 100 9.22 10.48 6.93
N GLY A 101 8.48 10.67 5.83
CA GLY A 101 8.18 9.58 4.90
C GLY A 101 9.45 9.08 4.19
N VAL A 102 9.48 7.78 3.90
CA VAL A 102 10.43 7.04 3.04
C VAL A 102 11.56 7.89 2.45
N SER A 103 12.68 8.04 3.16
CA SER A 103 13.71 9.06 2.87
C SER A 103 15.07 8.49 2.40
N ASP A 104 15.18 7.24 1.98
CA ASP A 104 16.50 6.68 1.62
C ASP A 104 16.57 5.89 0.30
N LEU A 105 15.50 5.20 -0.10
CA LEU A 105 15.47 4.48 -1.40
C LEU A 105 14.97 5.36 -2.57
N THR A 106 14.39 6.50 -2.24
CA THR A 106 13.64 7.41 -3.12
C THR A 106 14.32 8.78 -3.25
N SER A 107 15.39 9.03 -2.48
CA SER A 107 16.11 10.31 -2.42
C SER A 107 16.78 10.71 -3.74
N GLY A 108 16.93 9.76 -4.67
CA GLY A 108 17.28 10.04 -6.06
C GLY A 108 16.05 10.37 -6.90
N SER A 109 15.91 11.63 -7.32
CA SER A 109 14.83 12.11 -8.20
C SER A 109 14.55 11.16 -9.39
N LYS A 110 15.58 10.57 -9.99
CA LYS A 110 15.43 9.64 -11.12
C LYS A 110 14.74 8.31 -10.78
N ILE A 111 15.03 7.73 -9.61
CA ILE A 111 14.41 6.46 -9.18
C ILE A 111 12.93 6.70 -8.87
N ASN A 112 12.62 7.81 -8.20
CA ASN A 112 11.23 8.20 -7.94
C ASN A 112 10.44 8.41 -9.23
N SER A 113 10.97 9.16 -10.19
CA SER A 113 10.31 9.33 -11.49
C SER A 113 10.12 8.00 -12.20
N ALA A 114 11.12 7.11 -12.22
CA ALA A 114 11.00 5.80 -12.85
C ALA A 114 9.93 4.91 -12.16
N LEU A 115 9.85 4.94 -10.83
CA LEU A 115 8.82 4.22 -10.08
C LEU A 115 7.44 4.80 -10.34
N TYR A 116 7.29 6.13 -10.35
CA TYR A 116 6.03 6.79 -10.66
C TYR A 116 5.53 6.39 -12.05
N GLU A 117 6.41 6.40 -13.05
CA GLU A 117 6.10 5.97 -14.41
C GLU A 117 5.69 4.49 -14.48
N LEU A 118 6.43 3.60 -13.81
CA LEU A 118 6.11 2.17 -13.80
C LEU A 118 4.77 1.87 -13.11
N LEU A 119 4.46 2.60 -12.04
CA LEU A 119 3.30 2.36 -11.19
C LEU A 119 2.11 3.27 -11.52
N ARG A 120 2.20 4.09 -12.58
CA ARG A 120 1.23 5.14 -12.91
C ARG A 120 -0.21 4.66 -12.87
N ASP A 121 -0.51 3.51 -13.47
CA ASP A 121 -1.87 2.98 -13.54
C ASP A 121 -2.43 2.61 -12.15
N ASP A 122 -1.59 2.03 -11.29
CA ASP A 122 -1.97 1.61 -9.94
C ASP A 122 -2.09 2.83 -9.01
N ILE A 123 -1.24 3.84 -9.20
CA ILE A 123 -1.33 5.15 -8.53
C ILE A 123 -2.64 5.83 -8.91
N ALA A 124 -2.94 5.95 -10.20
CA ALA A 124 -4.17 6.58 -10.67
C ALA A 124 -5.42 5.83 -10.19
N PHE A 125 -5.37 4.49 -10.08
CA PHE A 125 -6.46 3.71 -9.48
C PHE A 125 -6.65 4.04 -8.00
N TYR A 126 -5.56 4.11 -7.24
CA TYR A 126 -5.61 4.47 -5.82
C TYR A 126 -6.11 5.90 -5.60
N GLU A 127 -5.59 6.88 -6.36
CA GLU A 127 -6.00 8.28 -6.28
C GLU A 127 -7.49 8.47 -6.60
N ARG A 128 -8.02 7.80 -7.63
CA ARG A 128 -9.48 7.82 -7.89
C ARG A 128 -10.29 7.26 -6.72
N THR A 129 -9.77 6.21 -6.05
CA THR A 129 -10.40 5.67 -4.85
C THR A 129 -10.41 6.69 -3.71
N LEU A 130 -9.33 7.49 -3.62
CA LEU A 130 -9.25 8.63 -2.71
C LEU A 130 -10.08 9.83 -3.16
N GLU A 131 -10.71 9.84 -4.34
CA GLU A 131 -11.61 10.89 -4.85
C GLU A 131 -13.10 10.57 -4.65
N LEU A 132 -13.42 9.36 -4.17
CA LEU A 132 -14.80 8.92 -3.89
C LEU A 132 -15.51 9.75 -2.80
N PRO A 133 -16.85 9.88 -2.83
CA PRO A 133 -17.58 10.73 -1.89
C PRO A 133 -17.21 10.48 -0.42
N ALA A 134 -17.15 11.54 0.39
CA ALA A 134 -16.81 11.46 1.82
C ALA A 134 -17.66 10.43 2.60
N ALA A 135 -18.90 10.22 2.17
CA ALA A 135 -19.78 9.16 2.68
C ALA A 135 -19.13 7.76 2.65
N GLN A 136 -18.29 7.50 1.64
CA GLN A 136 -17.52 6.26 1.46
C GLN A 136 -16.11 6.34 2.06
N ARG A 137 -15.47 7.53 2.16
CA ARG A 137 -14.07 7.72 2.62
C ARG A 137 -13.81 8.08 4.09
N GLY A 138 -14.81 8.48 4.87
CA GLY A 138 -14.64 8.62 6.34
C GLY A 138 -14.10 9.94 6.84
N GLU A 139 -14.39 10.98 6.06
CA GLU A 139 -14.17 12.39 6.39
C GLU A 139 -15.44 13.01 7.00
#